data_AF-A0A0C1H9B3-F1
#
_entry.id   AF-A0A0C1H9B3-F1
#
_cell.length_a   1.000
_cell.length_b   1.000
_cell.length_c   1.000
_cell.angle_alpha   90.00
_cell.angle_beta   90.00
_cell.angle_gamma   90.00
#
_symmetry.space_group_name_H-M   'P 1'
#
loop_
_entity.id
_entity.type
_entity.pdbx_description
1 polymer ?
#
loop_
_entity_poly.entity_id
_entity_poly.type
_entity_poly.pdbx_seq_one_letter_code
_entity_poly.pdbx_strand_id
1 'polypeptide(L)'
;MAKSMGVKKVLVLDDTSIPEKGKFSVGVARQYCGASGKIANCQSIVTWHYCEKGKEHFPILGALFLPQSWTKSKKRMQVAKVPKARYKFLKKWQLALQLLDDILKKDFP
;
A
#
# COMPACT_ATOMS: atom_id res chain seq x y z
N MET A 1 -12.16 -12.65 -16.45
CA MET A 1 -11.93 -11.87 -17.68
C MET A 1 -12.65 -10.53 -17.54
N ALA A 2 -11.93 -9.43 -17.32
CA ALA A 2 -12.50 -8.09 -17.32
C ALA A 2 -12.77 -7.64 -18.76
N LYS A 3 -14.02 -7.34 -19.10
CA LYS A 3 -14.44 -6.86 -20.43
C LYS A 3 -14.12 -5.36 -20.50
N SER A 4 -13.30 -4.91 -21.45
CA SER A 4 -12.88 -3.51 -21.52
C SER A 4 -14.04 -2.60 -21.88
N MET A 5 -14.39 -1.65 -20.99
CA MET A 5 -15.44 -0.64 -21.18
C MET A 5 -15.02 0.52 -22.11
N GLY A 6 -14.14 0.31 -23.10
CA GLY A 6 -13.65 1.40 -23.98
C GLY A 6 -12.70 2.41 -23.31
N VAL A 7 -12.34 2.21 -22.04
CA VAL A 7 -11.41 3.07 -21.30
C VAL A 7 -9.98 2.85 -21.79
N LYS A 8 -9.32 3.92 -22.26
CA LYS A 8 -7.94 3.87 -22.76
C LYS A 8 -6.89 3.85 -21.65
N LYS A 9 -7.18 4.52 -20.52
CA LYS A 9 -6.28 4.69 -19.37
C LYS A 9 -7.02 4.38 -18.07
N VAL A 10 -6.44 3.59 -17.20
CA VAL A 10 -7.02 3.26 -15.89
C VAL A 10 -5.98 3.38 -14.80
N LEU A 11 -6.44 3.79 -13.61
CA LEU A 11 -5.69 3.67 -12.38
C LEU A 11 -6.10 2.35 -11.70
N VAL A 12 -5.10 1.51 -11.40
CA VAL A 12 -5.31 0.22 -10.73
C VAL A 12 -4.80 0.32 -9.30
N LEU A 13 -5.70 0.07 -8.35
CA LEU A 13 -5.36 -0.08 -6.95
C LEU A 13 -4.96 -1.53 -6.69
N ASP A 14 -3.78 -1.73 -6.11
CA ASP A 14 -3.30 -3.04 -5.66
C ASP A 14 -2.78 -2.99 -4.22
N ASP A 15 -2.87 -4.13 -3.53
CA ASP A 15 -2.24 -4.37 -2.25
C ASP A 15 -1.28 -5.55 -2.37
N THR A 16 0.01 -5.23 -2.44
CA THR A 16 1.07 -6.22 -2.58
C THR A 16 1.59 -6.61 -1.19
N SER A 17 1.52 -7.91 -0.86
CA SER A 17 2.05 -8.45 0.40
C SER A 17 3.44 -9.06 0.23
N ILE A 18 4.36 -8.75 1.15
CA ILE A 18 5.73 -9.27 1.17
C ILE A 18 5.90 -10.17 2.40
N PRO A 19 6.03 -11.51 2.25
CA PRO A 19 6.25 -12.43 3.36
C PRO A 19 7.55 -12.11 4.12
N GLU A 20 7.49 -12.13 5.44
CA GLU A 20 8.61 -11.74 6.30
C GLU A 20 8.81 -12.74 7.43
N LYS A 21 10.08 -13.04 7.77
CA LYS A 21 10.43 -13.90 8.91
C LYS A 21 10.68 -13.12 10.20
N GLY A 22 11.03 -11.83 10.11
CA GLY A 22 11.42 -11.00 11.25
C GLY A 22 10.32 -10.12 11.85
N LYS A 23 10.68 -9.35 12.89
CA LYS A 23 9.78 -8.39 13.59
C LYS A 23 10.20 -6.93 13.45
N PHE A 24 11.35 -6.65 12.84
CA PHE A 24 11.94 -5.31 12.81
C PHE A 24 11.58 -4.52 11.54
N SER A 25 11.29 -5.18 10.42
CA SER A 25 10.84 -4.54 9.18
C SER A 25 9.58 -3.72 9.43
N VAL A 26 9.56 -2.45 8.99
CA VAL A 26 8.47 -1.52 9.29
C VAL A 26 7.13 -2.08 8.82
N GLY A 27 6.06 -1.93 9.60
CA GLY A 27 4.73 -2.42 9.20
C GLY A 27 4.57 -3.96 9.18
N VAL A 28 5.61 -4.73 9.50
CA VAL A 28 5.50 -6.20 9.56
C VAL A 28 4.58 -6.64 10.69
N ALA A 29 3.61 -7.48 10.38
CA ALA A 29 2.73 -8.10 11.35
C ALA A 29 2.08 -9.37 10.78
N ARG A 30 1.47 -10.18 11.65
CA ARG A 30 0.53 -11.22 11.21
C ARG A 30 -0.73 -10.57 10.62
N GLN A 31 -0.90 -10.71 9.32
CA GLN A 31 -2.05 -10.23 8.55
C GLN A 31 -2.24 -11.12 7.31
N TYR A 32 -3.33 -10.92 6.56
CA TYR A 32 -3.50 -11.66 5.31
C TYR A 32 -2.39 -11.28 4.33
N CYS A 33 -1.66 -12.29 3.85
CA CYS A 33 -0.53 -12.15 2.95
C CYS A 33 -0.94 -12.70 1.58
N GLY A 34 -1.21 -11.81 0.62
CA GLY A 34 -1.63 -12.19 -0.73
C GLY A 34 -0.67 -13.17 -1.41
N ALA A 35 0.64 -12.95 -1.26
CA ALA A 35 1.68 -13.82 -1.84
C ALA A 35 1.68 -15.26 -1.31
N SER A 36 1.13 -15.51 -0.12
CA SER A 36 1.05 -16.86 0.46
C SER A 36 -0.38 -17.38 0.64
N GLY A 37 -1.39 -16.58 0.26
CA GLY A 37 -2.81 -16.94 0.36
C GLY A 37 -3.32 -17.19 1.78
N LYS A 38 -2.62 -16.73 2.81
CA LYS A 38 -2.96 -17.02 4.22
C LYS A 38 -2.59 -15.90 5.16
N ILE A 39 -3.05 -15.99 6.41
CA ILE A 39 -2.56 -15.13 7.48
C ILE A 39 -1.13 -15.55 7.81
N ALA A 40 -0.18 -14.68 7.48
CA ALA A 40 1.24 -14.86 7.72
C ALA A 40 1.87 -13.57 8.21
N ASN A 41 3.08 -13.66 8.75
CA ASN A 41 3.87 -12.48 9.05
C ASN A 41 4.32 -11.87 7.72
N CYS A 42 3.89 -10.64 7.44
CA CYS A 42 4.19 -9.95 6.20
C CYS A 42 4.08 -8.44 6.35
N GLN A 43 4.73 -7.74 5.42
CA GLN A 43 4.42 -6.35 5.10
C GLN A 43 3.37 -6.30 4.00
N SER A 44 2.67 -5.17 3.89
CA SER A 44 1.71 -4.92 2.82
C SER A 44 1.89 -3.50 2.34
N ILE A 45 1.92 -3.31 1.02
CA ILE A 45 2.11 -2.02 0.36
C ILE A 45 0.85 -1.76 -0.46
N VAL A 46 0.20 -0.64 -0.18
CA VAL A 46 -0.93 -0.17 -0.97
C VAL A 46 -0.37 0.69 -2.10
N THR A 47 -0.69 0.35 -3.35
CA THR A 47 -0.11 0.96 -4.54
C THR A 47 -1.16 1.34 -5.56
N TRP A 48 -0.94 2.45 -6.25
CA TRP A 48 -1.66 2.85 -7.45
C TRP A 48 -0.74 2.71 -8.67
N HIS A 49 -1.25 2.08 -9.71
CA HIS A 49 -0.55 1.88 -10.99
C HIS A 49 -1.31 2.54 -12.12
N TYR A 50 -0.56 3.12 -13.06
CA TYR A 50 -1.10 3.60 -14.31
C TYR A 50 -1.05 2.48 -15.34
N CYS A 51 -2.18 2.22 -16.00
CA CYS A 51 -2.26 1.27 -17.11
C CYS A 51 -2.89 1.96 -18.32
N GLU A 52 -2.22 1.92 -19.46
CA GLU A 52 -2.79 2.34 -20.75
C GLU A 52 -2.80 1.18 -21.75
N LYS A 53 -3.93 0.99 -22.43
CA LYS A 53 -4.09 -0.14 -23.36
C LYS A 53 -3.11 -0.02 -24.53
N GLY A 54 -2.26 -1.03 -24.69
CA GLY A 54 -1.24 -1.08 -25.76
C GLY A 54 -0.01 -0.22 -25.49
N LYS A 55 0.16 0.26 -24.24
CA LYS A 55 1.28 1.09 -23.79
C LYS A 55 1.84 0.57 -22.46
N GLU A 56 2.62 1.42 -21.78
CA GLU A 56 3.32 1.13 -20.55
C GLU A 56 2.37 0.92 -19.35
N HIS A 57 2.85 0.11 -18.42
CA HIS A 57 2.27 -0.10 -17.09
C HIS A 57 3.35 0.20 -16.05
N PHE A 58 3.06 1.09 -15.11
CA PHE A 58 4.03 1.46 -14.06
C PHE A 58 3.36 1.92 -12.76
N PRO A 59 4.01 1.69 -11.60
CA PRO A 59 3.55 2.20 -10.32
C PRO A 59 3.70 3.73 -10.28
N ILE A 60 2.63 4.44 -9.89
CA ILE A 60 2.65 5.89 -9.69
C ILE A 60 3.08 6.23 -8.27
N LEU A 61 2.40 5.62 -7.29
CA LEU A 61 2.59 5.93 -5.89
C LEU A 61 2.23 4.72 -5.02
N GLY A 62 2.92 4.58 -3.90
CA GLY A 62 2.61 3.55 -2.93
C GLY A 62 3.02 3.93 -1.52
N ALA A 63 2.37 3.31 -0.55
CA ALA A 63 2.73 3.44 0.85
C ALA A 63 2.58 2.11 1.60
N LEU A 64 3.57 1.84 2.45
CA LEU A 64 3.56 0.70 3.36
C LEU A 64 2.42 0.83 4.36
N PHE A 65 1.53 -0.16 4.45
CA PHE A 65 0.49 -0.22 5.47
C PHE A 65 1.10 -0.41 6.87
N LEU A 66 0.62 0.38 7.85
CA LEU A 66 1.03 0.26 9.26
C LEU A 66 -0.12 -0.35 10.08
N PRO A 67 -0.03 -1.64 10.45
CA PRO A 67 -1.04 -2.29 11.27
C PRO A 67 -1.22 -1.60 12.63
N GLN A 68 -2.35 -1.84 13.29
CA GLN A 68 -2.60 -1.31 14.64
C GLN A 68 -1.50 -1.69 15.64
N SER A 69 -0.91 -2.87 15.51
CA SER A 69 0.21 -3.32 16.37
C SER A 69 1.47 -2.45 16.23
N TRP A 70 1.64 -1.75 15.11
CA TRP A 70 2.69 -0.75 14.91
C TRP A 70 2.31 0.61 15.47
N THR A 71 1.13 1.11 15.10
CA THR A 71 0.68 2.46 15.48
C THR A 71 0.37 2.60 16.97
N LYS A 72 0.10 1.49 17.67
CA LYS A 72 -0.01 1.45 19.15
C LYS A 72 1.33 1.62 19.88
N SER A 73 2.47 1.51 19.21
CA SER A 73 3.80 1.68 19.82
C SER A 73 4.59 2.83 19.19
N LYS A 74 4.44 4.03 19.77
CA LYS A 74 5.21 5.22 19.36
C LYS A 74 6.72 4.98 19.44
N LYS A 75 7.20 4.30 20.50
CA LYS A 75 8.62 3.96 20.65
C LYS A 75 9.13 3.12 19.47
N ARG A 76 8.39 2.09 19.07
CA ARG A 76 8.74 1.25 17.91
C ARG A 76 8.79 2.06 16.62
N MET A 77 7.79 2.92 16.38
CA MET A 77 7.74 3.79 15.21
C MET A 77 8.89 4.82 15.17
N GLN A 78 9.28 5.36 16.33
CA GLN A 78 10.41 6.28 16.45
C GLN A 78 11.74 5.59 16.13
N VAL A 79 12.01 4.43 16.71
CA VAL A 79 13.22 3.64 16.44
C VAL A 79 13.32 3.29 14.95
N ALA A 80 12.19 2.91 14.35
CA ALA A 80 12.09 2.60 12.92
C ALA A 80 12.06 3.84 12.00
N LYS A 81 12.19 5.06 12.55
CA LYS A 81 12.15 6.34 11.81
C LYS A 81 10.90 6.53 10.94
N VAL A 82 9.76 6.00 11.39
CA VAL A 82 8.47 6.26 10.74
C VAL A 82 8.16 7.77 10.84
N PRO A 83 7.71 8.43 9.76
CA PRO A 83 7.33 9.84 9.82
C PRO A 83 6.18 10.08 10.82
N LYS A 84 6.24 11.17 11.60
CA LYS A 84 5.22 11.49 12.62
C LYS A 84 3.80 11.57 12.06
N ALA A 85 3.64 12.05 10.83
CA ALA A 85 2.35 12.10 10.13
C ALA A 85 1.69 10.72 9.97
N ARG A 86 2.48 9.63 10.03
CA ARG A 86 2.05 8.24 9.88
C ARG A 86 1.74 7.54 11.21
N TYR A 87 1.76 8.25 12.34
CA TYR A 87 1.60 7.63 13.66
C TYR A 87 0.15 7.23 13.97
N LYS A 88 -0.81 7.77 13.23
CA LYS A 88 -2.22 7.38 13.32
C LYS A 88 -2.47 6.14 12.48
N PHE A 89 -3.27 5.22 13.02
CA PHE A 89 -3.76 4.08 12.25
C PHE A 89 -4.68 4.54 11.13
N LEU A 90 -4.45 4.01 9.93
CA LEU A 90 -5.34 4.14 8.78
C LEU A 90 -5.69 2.74 8.30
N LYS A 91 -6.95 2.49 7.96
CA LYS A 91 -7.34 1.29 7.22
C LYS A 91 -6.73 1.35 5.82
N LYS A 92 -6.52 0.20 5.17
CA LYS A 92 -5.90 0.14 3.83
C LYS A 92 -6.66 0.96 2.79
N TRP A 93 -7.99 0.95 2.81
CA TRP A 93 -8.80 1.78 1.91
C TRP A 93 -8.67 3.29 2.20
N GLN A 94 -8.50 3.70 3.47
CA GLN A 94 -8.23 5.10 3.81
C GLN A 94 -6.86 5.53 3.27
N LEU A 95 -5.87 4.65 3.39
CA LEU A 95 -4.57 4.86 2.79
C LEU A 95 -4.65 4.97 1.27
N ALA A 96 -5.41 4.08 0.61
CA ALA A 96 -5.63 4.12 -0.84
C ALA A 96 -6.25 5.44 -1.30
N LEU A 97 -7.27 5.94 -0.60
CA LEU A 97 -7.91 7.22 -0.90
C LEU A 97 -6.96 8.40 -0.68
N GLN A 98 -6.19 8.40 0.41
CA GLN A 98 -5.19 9.44 0.64
C GLN A 98 -4.14 9.48 -0.48
N LEU A 99 -3.67 8.32 -0.94
CA LEU A 99 -2.75 8.25 -2.07
C LEU A 99 -3.39 8.72 -3.37
N LEU A 100 -4.68 8.44 -3.59
CA LEU A 100 -5.42 8.93 -4.75
C LEU A 100 -5.53 10.46 -4.73
N ASP A 101 -5.87 11.06 -3.59
CA ASP A 101 -5.90 12.51 -3.43
C ASP A 101 -4.53 13.15 -3.71
N ASP A 102 -3.44 12.50 -3.29
CA ASP A 102 -2.08 12.97 -3.55
C ASP A 102 -1.69 12.87 -5.04
N ILE A 103 -2.19 11.85 -5.76
CA ILE A 103 -2.03 11.71 -7.21
C ILE A 103 -2.77 12.83 -7.94
N LEU A 104 -4.04 13.06 -7.59
CA LEU A 104 -4.89 14.08 -8.21
C LEU A 104 -4.36 15.50 -8.00
N LYS A 105 -3.75 15.79 -6.84
CA LYS A 105 -3.14 17.11 -6.56
C LYS A 105 -1.85 17.37 -7.34
N LYS A 106 -1.16 16.32 -7.78
CA LYS A 106 0.15 16.42 -8.46
C LYS A 106 0.03 16.40 -9.98
N ASP A 107 -1.19 16.28 -10.51
CA ASP A 107 -1.47 16.20 -11.94
C ASP A 107 -0.64 15.11 -12.64
N PHE A 108 -0.51 13.95 -11.99
CA PHE A 108 0.06 12.77 -12.64
C PHE A 108 -0.84 12.35 -13.83
N PRO A 109 -0.22 11.85 -14.94
CA PRO A 109 -0.87 11.67 -16.25
C PRO A 109 -1.98 10.60 -16.33
#